data_AF-A0A849DTI9-F1
#
_entry.id   AF-A0A849DTI9-F1
#
_cell.length_a   1.000
_cell.length_b   1.000
_cell.length_c   1.000
_cell.angle_alpha   90.00
_cell.angle_beta   90.00
_cell.angle_gamma   90.00
#
_symmetry.space_group_name_H-M   'P 1'
#
loop_
_entity.id
_entity.type
_entity.pdbx_description
1 polymer ?
#
loop_
_entity_poly.entity_id
_entity_poly.type
_entity_poly.pdbx_seq_one_letter_code
_entity_poly.pdbx_strand_id
1 'polypeptide(L)'
;AVRAGLLGCTPQPHRNAHVATVAGVAYVDDSKATNPHAALASMRAYPRIIWIAGGQLKGVRIDDLVATVADRIAGAVLLGVDRHQIARALARHAPHVPMVEVSSTDDGAMQEVVRAAAAMARAGDTVLLAPAAASLDMFAGYARRGAAFAQAVEGLGQPTSAGARSDRAAVR
;
A
#
# COMPACT_ATOMS: atom_id res chain seq x y z
N ALA A 1 29.06 -23.05 13.26
CA ALA A 1 29.15 -21.57 13.29
C ALA A 1 27.99 -20.82 12.61
N VAL A 2 27.03 -21.49 11.92
CA VAL A 2 25.91 -20.81 11.22
C VAL A 2 24.68 -20.53 12.11
N ARG A 3 24.63 -21.09 13.32
CA ARG A 3 23.41 -21.08 14.17
C ARG A 3 23.18 -19.78 14.97
N ALA A 4 24.19 -18.90 15.09
CA ALA A 4 24.09 -17.66 15.85
C ALA A 4 23.66 -16.43 15.00
N GLY A 5 23.78 -16.51 13.67
CA GLY A 5 23.50 -15.37 12.77
C GLY A 5 22.00 -15.06 12.57
N LEU A 6 21.10 -15.98 12.94
CA LEU A 6 19.66 -15.84 12.71
C LEU A 6 18.90 -15.16 13.86
N LEU A 7 19.52 -15.02 15.04
CA LEU A 7 18.87 -14.47 16.23
C LEU A 7 19.04 -12.94 16.37
N GLY A 8 19.89 -12.33 15.54
CA GLY A 8 20.14 -10.88 15.53
C GLY A 8 19.68 -10.18 14.24
N CYS A 9 18.91 -10.86 13.38
CA CYS A 9 18.47 -10.27 12.12
C CYS A 9 17.31 -9.30 12.40
N THR A 10 17.64 -8.04 12.70
CA THR A 10 16.66 -6.96 12.67
C THR A 10 16.12 -6.87 11.23
N PRO A 11 14.80 -6.94 11.00
CA PRO A 11 14.24 -6.76 9.66
C PRO A 11 14.79 -5.47 9.06
N GLN A 12 15.37 -5.56 7.86
CA GLN A 12 15.84 -4.35 7.20
C GLN A 12 14.64 -3.42 6.97
N PRO A 13 14.79 -2.09 7.17
CA PRO A 13 13.71 -1.15 6.90
C PRO A 13 13.10 -1.38 5.51
N HIS A 14 11.77 -1.27 5.43
CA HIS A 14 10.97 -1.45 4.21
C HIS A 14 11.02 -2.86 3.59
N ARG A 15 11.38 -3.89 4.37
CA ARG A 15 11.19 -5.30 4.03
C ARG A 15 10.12 -5.90 4.93
N ASN A 16 8.88 -5.93 4.44
CA ASN A 16 7.75 -6.49 5.18
C ASN A 16 7.69 -5.96 6.64
N ALA A 17 7.83 -4.64 6.78
CA ALA A 17 7.91 -3.96 8.06
C ALA A 17 6.51 -3.58 8.52
N HIS A 18 6.08 -4.08 9.69
CA HIS A 18 4.84 -3.63 10.32
C HIS A 18 5.00 -2.16 10.75
N VAL A 19 4.08 -1.32 10.27
CA VAL A 19 4.07 0.13 10.55
C VAL A 19 3.18 0.43 11.75
N ALA A 20 1.92 -0.02 11.68
CA ALA A 20 0.93 0.19 12.72
C ALA A 20 -0.25 -0.78 12.57
N THR A 21 -1.07 -0.85 13.62
CA THR A 21 -2.40 -1.45 13.56
C THR A 21 -3.43 -0.37 13.89
N VAL A 22 -4.34 -0.08 12.95
CA VAL A 22 -5.38 0.95 13.11
C VAL A 22 -6.74 0.32 12.86
N ALA A 23 -7.68 0.50 13.78
CA ALA A 23 -9.03 -0.09 13.71
C ALA A 23 -9.05 -1.62 13.41
N GLY A 24 -8.06 -2.35 13.94
CA GLY A 24 -7.91 -3.80 13.73
C GLY A 24 -7.32 -4.20 12.37
N VAL A 25 -6.85 -3.24 11.56
CA VAL A 25 -6.18 -3.46 10.26
C VAL A 25 -4.68 -3.30 10.44
N ALA A 26 -3.90 -4.27 9.96
CA ALA A 26 -2.43 -4.18 9.97
C ALA A 26 -1.92 -3.42 8.73
N TYR A 27 -0.98 -2.50 8.92
CA TYR A 27 -0.33 -1.74 7.84
C TYR A 27 1.12 -2.19 7.72
N VAL A 28 1.50 -2.65 6.54
CA VAL A 28 2.80 -3.29 6.30
C VAL A 28 3.50 -2.62 5.12
N ASP A 29 4.73 -2.18 5.35
CA ASP A 29 5.63 -1.57 4.36
C ASP A 29 6.62 -2.60 3.82
N ASP A 30 6.42 -2.99 2.56
CA ASP A 30 7.39 -3.71 1.75
C ASP A 30 7.72 -2.94 0.47
N SER A 31 7.95 -1.62 0.60
CA SER A 31 8.25 -0.74 -0.54
C SER A 31 9.48 -1.17 -1.36
N LYS A 32 10.37 -2.02 -0.80
CA LYS A 32 11.47 -2.68 -1.52
C LYS A 32 11.02 -3.75 -2.50
N ALA A 33 9.78 -4.21 -2.47
CA ALA A 33 9.19 -5.12 -3.45
C ALA A 33 8.95 -4.41 -4.79
N THR A 34 10.03 -4.00 -5.44
CA THR A 34 10.05 -3.20 -6.68
C THR A 34 9.96 -4.04 -7.95
N ASN A 35 9.71 -5.34 -7.82
CA ASN A 35 9.50 -6.28 -8.91
C ASN A 35 8.40 -7.31 -8.54
N PRO A 36 7.76 -7.97 -9.52
CA PRO A 36 6.68 -8.91 -9.26
C PRO A 36 7.07 -10.07 -8.35
N HIS A 37 8.24 -10.69 -8.52
CA HIS A 37 8.64 -11.82 -7.68
C HIS A 37 8.72 -11.44 -6.20
N ALA A 38 9.29 -10.26 -5.89
CA ALA A 38 9.35 -9.75 -4.53
C ALA A 38 7.95 -9.42 -3.97
N ALA A 39 7.08 -8.79 -4.77
CA ALA A 39 5.71 -8.51 -4.35
C ALA A 39 4.92 -9.79 -4.08
N LEU A 40 5.05 -10.81 -4.94
CA LEU A 40 4.42 -12.12 -4.75
C LEU A 40 4.86 -12.77 -3.42
N ALA A 41 6.15 -12.76 -3.11
CA ALA A 41 6.66 -13.29 -1.85
C ALA A 41 6.05 -12.58 -0.63
N SER A 42 5.89 -11.26 -0.72
CA SER A 42 5.26 -10.43 0.31
C SER A 42 3.77 -10.77 0.49
N MET A 43 3.03 -10.81 -0.61
CA MET A 43 1.58 -11.05 -0.63
C MET A 43 1.22 -12.42 -0.05
N ARG A 44 2.06 -13.43 -0.28
CA ARG A 44 1.86 -14.79 0.27
C ARG A 44 1.97 -14.88 1.79
N ALA A 45 2.61 -13.92 2.44
CA ALA A 45 2.74 -13.89 3.90
C ALA A 45 1.42 -13.60 4.62
N TYR A 46 0.41 -13.10 3.89
CA TYR A 46 -0.86 -12.67 4.44
C TYR A 46 -2.04 -13.44 3.83
N PRO A 47 -3.05 -13.80 4.63
CA PRO A 47 -4.21 -14.54 4.13
C PRO A 47 -5.14 -13.65 3.29
N ARG A 48 -5.20 -12.34 3.59
CA ARG A 48 -6.11 -11.39 2.96
C ARG A 48 -5.52 -9.98 2.98
N ILE A 49 -5.47 -9.32 1.84
CA ILE A 49 -4.74 -8.04 1.67
C ILE A 49 -5.55 -6.97 0.93
N ILE A 50 -5.36 -5.72 1.35
CA ILE A 50 -5.60 -4.54 0.52
C ILE A 50 -4.25 -4.14 -0.08
N TRP A 51 -4.10 -4.37 -1.39
CA TRP A 51 -2.82 -4.24 -2.08
C TRP A 51 -2.59 -2.82 -2.58
N ILE A 52 -1.50 -2.18 -2.14
CA ILE A 52 -1.05 -0.90 -2.70
C ILE A 52 0.05 -1.17 -3.74
N ALA A 53 -0.23 -0.82 -4.99
CA ALA A 53 0.54 -1.26 -6.15
C ALA A 53 0.83 -0.16 -7.17
N GLY A 54 2.02 -0.19 -7.78
CA GLY A 54 2.34 0.64 -8.94
C GLY A 54 3.59 1.51 -8.79
N GLY A 55 3.81 2.32 -9.82
CA GLY A 55 5.10 2.92 -10.16
C GLY A 55 5.48 2.58 -11.61
N GLN A 56 6.78 2.33 -11.84
CA GLN A 56 7.32 1.89 -13.15
C GLN A 56 7.56 0.38 -13.19
N LEU A 57 6.80 -0.35 -14.01
CA LEU A 57 6.93 -1.80 -14.22
C LEU A 57 8.12 -2.16 -15.12
N LYS A 58 8.63 -1.20 -15.91
CA LYS A 58 9.78 -1.39 -16.83
C LYS A 58 9.56 -2.54 -17.82
N GLY A 59 8.34 -2.68 -18.34
CA GLY A 59 7.98 -3.70 -19.33
C GLY A 59 7.75 -5.11 -18.75
N VAL A 60 7.80 -5.28 -17.43
CA VAL A 60 7.50 -6.55 -16.79
C VAL A 60 5.99 -6.78 -16.73
N ARG A 61 5.55 -7.99 -17.13
CA ARG A 61 4.14 -8.40 -17.03
C ARG A 61 3.76 -8.73 -15.59
N ILE A 62 2.55 -8.36 -15.20
CA ILE A 62 2.03 -8.55 -13.84
C ILE A 62 0.92 -9.61 -13.76
N ASP A 63 0.44 -10.11 -14.91
CA ASP A 63 -0.64 -11.11 -15.01
C ASP A 63 -0.42 -12.32 -14.10
N ASP A 64 0.73 -12.98 -14.20
CA ASP A 64 1.02 -14.20 -13.43
C ASP A 64 1.04 -13.93 -11.91
N LEU A 65 1.50 -12.74 -11.50
CA LEU A 65 1.46 -12.33 -10.10
C LEU A 65 0.01 -12.23 -9.62
N VAL A 66 -0.82 -11.50 -10.36
CA VAL A 66 -2.22 -11.28 -9.96
C VAL A 66 -2.98 -12.59 -9.96
N ALA A 67 -2.84 -13.41 -11.00
CA ALA A 67 -3.49 -14.72 -11.09
C ALA A 67 -3.11 -15.65 -9.92
N THR A 68 -1.86 -15.59 -9.45
CA THR A 68 -1.36 -16.45 -8.38
C THR A 68 -1.92 -16.10 -7.00
N VAL A 69 -2.34 -14.84 -6.78
CA VAL A 69 -2.76 -14.35 -5.45
C VAL A 69 -4.15 -13.72 -5.46
N ALA A 70 -4.91 -13.89 -6.55
CA ALA A 70 -6.23 -13.28 -6.73
C ALA A 70 -7.19 -13.58 -5.57
N ASP A 71 -7.12 -14.79 -5.00
CA ASP A 71 -7.91 -15.24 -3.84
C ASP A 71 -7.61 -14.47 -2.54
N ARG A 72 -6.43 -13.84 -2.46
CA ARG A 72 -5.98 -13.08 -1.27
C ARG A 72 -6.28 -11.60 -1.39
N ILE A 73 -6.43 -11.07 -2.60
CA ILE A 73 -6.63 -9.63 -2.79
C ILE A 73 -8.09 -9.29 -2.46
N ALA A 74 -8.29 -8.58 -1.35
CA ALA A 74 -9.59 -8.06 -0.93
C ALA A 74 -9.93 -6.71 -1.56
N GLY A 75 -8.91 -5.98 -2.00
CA GLY A 75 -9.00 -4.68 -2.65
C GLY A 75 -7.63 -4.24 -3.16
N ALA A 76 -7.60 -3.28 -4.10
CA ALA A 76 -6.37 -2.72 -4.60
C ALA A 76 -6.42 -1.19 -4.70
N VAL A 77 -5.32 -0.52 -4.36
CA VAL A 77 -5.13 0.91 -4.59
C VAL A 77 -3.91 1.09 -5.47
N LEU A 78 -4.10 1.68 -6.63
CA LEU A 78 -3.11 1.75 -7.69
C LEU A 78 -2.59 3.18 -7.85
N LEU A 79 -1.28 3.34 -7.95
CA LEU A 79 -0.61 4.63 -8.11
C LEU A 79 0.52 4.57 -9.15
N GLY A 80 0.98 5.74 -9.60
CA GLY A 80 2.11 5.84 -10.51
C GLY A 80 1.77 5.64 -11.99
N VAL A 81 2.80 5.70 -12.83
CA VAL A 81 2.65 5.78 -14.29
C VAL A 81 2.07 4.51 -14.91
N ASP A 82 2.45 3.33 -14.43
CA ASP A 82 2.00 2.05 -14.99
C ASP A 82 0.79 1.44 -14.25
N ARG A 83 0.10 2.20 -13.40
CA ARG A 83 -1.09 1.73 -12.65
C ARG A 83 -2.15 1.06 -13.53
N HIS A 84 -2.35 1.57 -14.74
CA HIS A 84 -3.32 1.06 -15.71
C HIS A 84 -2.99 -0.37 -16.18
N GLN A 85 -1.71 -0.75 -16.19
CA GLN A 85 -1.31 -2.13 -16.54
C GLN A 85 -1.70 -3.10 -15.42
N ILE A 86 -1.57 -2.69 -14.16
CA ILE A 86 -2.00 -3.47 -12.99
C ILE A 86 -3.53 -3.55 -12.95
N ALA A 87 -4.24 -2.46 -13.23
CA ALA A 87 -5.70 -2.44 -13.33
C ALA A 87 -6.21 -3.46 -14.36
N ARG A 88 -5.58 -3.53 -15.54
CA ARG A 88 -5.93 -4.51 -16.58
C ARG A 88 -5.70 -5.95 -16.13
N ALA A 89 -4.62 -6.22 -15.40
CA ALA A 89 -4.36 -7.56 -14.87
C ALA A 89 -5.37 -7.95 -13.79
N LEU A 90 -5.72 -7.02 -12.87
CA LEU A 90 -6.79 -7.22 -11.89
C LEU A 90 -8.13 -7.48 -12.57
N ALA A 91 -8.50 -6.71 -13.60
CA ALA A 91 -9.74 -6.92 -14.34
C ALA A 91 -9.82 -8.30 -15.02
N ARG A 92 -8.68 -8.86 -15.46
CA ARG A 92 -8.62 -10.18 -16.10
C ARG A 92 -8.67 -11.33 -15.10
N HIS A 93 -7.89 -11.24 -14.02
CA HIS A 93 -7.61 -12.38 -13.15
C HIS A 93 -8.33 -12.30 -11.80
N ALA A 94 -8.82 -11.12 -11.41
CA ALA A 94 -9.51 -10.86 -10.17
C ALA A 94 -10.66 -9.83 -10.34
N PRO A 95 -11.62 -10.06 -11.28
CA PRO A 95 -12.61 -9.05 -11.69
C PRO A 95 -13.57 -8.59 -10.58
N HIS A 96 -13.66 -9.35 -9.49
CA HIS A 96 -14.50 -9.05 -8.33
C HIS A 96 -13.80 -8.17 -7.29
N VAL A 97 -12.50 -7.93 -7.45
CA VAL A 97 -11.70 -7.15 -6.50
C VAL A 97 -11.99 -5.66 -6.73
N PRO A 98 -12.51 -4.94 -5.73
CA PRO A 98 -12.67 -3.49 -5.85
C PRO A 98 -11.29 -2.83 -5.99
N MET A 99 -11.19 -1.82 -6.85
CA MET A 99 -9.93 -1.09 -7.04
C MET A 99 -10.15 0.42 -7.12
N VAL A 100 -9.15 1.18 -6.67
CA VAL A 100 -9.10 2.64 -6.79
C VAL A 100 -7.79 3.04 -7.48
N GLU A 101 -7.87 3.88 -8.50
CA GLU A 101 -6.69 4.49 -9.13
C GLU A 101 -6.49 5.92 -8.60
N VAL A 102 -5.37 6.14 -7.90
CA VAL A 102 -4.96 7.47 -7.44
C VAL A 102 -4.20 8.16 -8.57
N SER A 103 -4.72 9.31 -9.01
CA SER A 103 -4.13 10.09 -10.10
C SER A 103 -3.08 11.10 -9.64
N SER A 104 -3.12 11.47 -8.36
CA SER A 104 -2.16 12.38 -7.73
C SER A 104 -0.75 11.77 -7.77
N THR A 105 0.25 12.59 -8.11
CA THR A 105 1.67 12.17 -8.14
C THR A 105 2.56 13.00 -7.22
N ASP A 106 1.98 13.93 -6.47
CA ASP A 106 2.69 14.80 -5.53
C ASP A 106 2.87 14.15 -4.15
N ASP A 107 3.45 14.89 -3.21
CA ASP A 107 3.70 14.42 -1.84
C ASP A 107 2.41 14.01 -1.08
N GLY A 108 1.24 14.49 -1.51
CA GLY A 108 -0.06 14.15 -0.92
C GLY A 108 -0.64 12.81 -1.44
N ALA A 109 -0.14 12.29 -2.56
CA ALA A 109 -0.65 11.09 -3.19
C ALA A 109 -0.70 9.88 -2.24
N MET A 110 0.31 9.71 -1.39
CA MET A 110 0.34 8.57 -0.46
C MET A 110 -0.74 8.68 0.64
N GLN A 111 -1.12 9.89 1.05
CA GLN A 111 -2.22 10.09 2.00
C GLN A 111 -3.57 9.72 1.38
N GLU A 112 -3.78 10.03 0.11
CA GLU A 112 -4.95 9.60 -0.65
C GLU A 112 -4.99 8.07 -0.76
N VAL A 113 -3.84 7.45 -1.11
CA VAL A 113 -3.70 5.99 -1.22
C VAL A 113 -4.04 5.29 0.09
N VAL A 114 -3.47 5.74 1.22
CA VAL A 114 -3.71 5.13 2.53
C VAL A 114 -5.15 5.31 2.98
N ARG A 115 -5.77 6.46 2.72
CA ARG A 115 -7.21 6.68 3.03
C ARG A 115 -8.12 5.79 2.20
N ALA A 116 -7.84 5.64 0.90
CA ALA A 116 -8.58 4.73 0.03
C ALA A 116 -8.45 3.28 0.51
N ALA A 117 -7.24 2.85 0.87
CA ALA A 117 -7.00 1.50 1.37
C ALA A 117 -7.74 1.26 2.71
N ALA A 118 -7.70 2.23 3.63
CA ALA A 118 -8.40 2.15 4.90
C ALA A 118 -9.92 2.06 4.74
N ALA A 119 -10.50 2.75 3.76
CA ALA A 119 -11.94 2.69 3.47
C ALA A 119 -12.41 1.33 2.93
N MET A 120 -11.50 0.55 2.34
CA MET A 120 -11.78 -0.80 1.80
C MET A 120 -11.51 -1.90 2.84
N ALA A 121 -10.59 -1.65 3.76
CA ALA A 121 -10.14 -2.61 4.76
C ALA A 121 -11.19 -2.87 5.86
N ARG A 122 -11.17 -4.08 6.40
CA ARG A 122 -11.93 -4.49 7.58
C ARG A 122 -10.98 -5.05 8.62
N ALA A 123 -11.40 -5.05 9.89
CA ALA A 123 -10.61 -5.65 10.96
C ALA A 123 -10.19 -7.09 10.61
N GLY A 124 -8.90 -7.38 10.75
CA GLY A 124 -8.26 -8.63 10.33
C GLY A 124 -7.60 -8.58 8.94
N ASP A 125 -7.90 -7.58 8.10
CA ASP A 125 -7.21 -7.37 6.82
C ASP A 125 -5.80 -6.79 7.05
N THR A 126 -4.93 -6.97 6.03
CA THR A 126 -3.63 -6.30 5.96
C THR A 126 -3.59 -5.31 4.79
N VAL A 127 -3.35 -4.03 5.06
CA VAL A 127 -2.98 -3.05 4.03
C VAL A 127 -1.49 -3.21 3.75
N LEU A 128 -1.16 -3.68 2.55
CA LEU A 128 0.19 -4.06 2.17
C LEU A 128 0.73 -3.17 1.05
N LEU A 129 1.77 -2.38 1.36
CA LEU A 129 2.57 -1.69 0.35
C LEU A 129 3.60 -2.67 -0.24
N ALA A 130 3.22 -3.37 -1.31
CA ALA A 130 4.08 -4.27 -2.08
C ALA A 130 4.01 -3.90 -3.57
N PRO A 131 4.69 -2.83 -4.01
CA PRO A 131 4.33 -2.08 -5.20
C PRO A 131 4.55 -2.80 -6.53
N ALA A 132 5.31 -3.90 -6.55
CA ALA A 132 5.76 -4.65 -7.73
C ALA A 132 6.55 -3.85 -8.78
N ALA A 133 6.78 -2.56 -8.52
CA ALA A 133 7.30 -1.58 -9.46
C ALA A 133 8.28 -0.61 -8.79
N ALA A 134 9.18 -0.05 -9.60
CA ALA A 134 10.11 1.00 -9.16
C ALA A 134 9.36 2.30 -8.84
N SER A 135 9.89 3.12 -7.93
CA SER A 135 9.20 4.31 -7.41
C SER A 135 9.58 5.62 -8.09
N LEU A 136 10.55 5.60 -9.02
CA LEU A 136 11.25 6.81 -9.50
C LEU A 136 10.39 7.76 -10.34
N ASP A 137 9.18 7.35 -10.69
CA ASP A 137 8.17 8.22 -11.30
C ASP A 137 7.53 9.19 -10.30
N MET A 138 7.45 8.82 -9.02
CA MET A 138 6.76 9.61 -7.99
C MET A 138 7.64 9.96 -6.79
N PHE A 139 8.65 9.14 -6.49
CA PHE A 139 9.47 9.26 -5.29
C PHE A 139 10.95 9.11 -5.63
N ALA A 140 11.81 9.86 -4.92
CA ALA A 140 13.27 9.76 -5.08
C ALA A 140 13.85 8.35 -4.80
N GLY A 141 13.07 7.45 -4.22
CA GLY A 141 13.42 6.04 -4.05
C GLY A 141 12.40 5.29 -3.18
N TYR A 142 12.56 3.97 -3.10
CA TYR A 142 11.64 3.12 -2.31
C TYR A 142 11.59 3.54 -0.83
N ALA A 143 12.70 4.05 -0.28
CA ALA A 143 12.77 4.48 1.12
C ALA A 143 11.88 5.71 1.37
N ARG A 144 11.85 6.66 0.43
CA ARG A 144 10.93 7.82 0.50
C ARG A 144 9.48 7.39 0.34
N ARG A 145 9.18 6.44 -0.55
CA ARG A 145 7.84 5.87 -0.69
C ARG A 145 7.37 5.17 0.59
N GLY A 146 8.23 4.36 1.21
CA GLY A 146 7.92 3.69 2.48
C GLY A 146 7.76 4.66 3.64
N ALA A 147 8.62 5.68 3.75
CA ALA A 147 8.47 6.74 4.74
C ALA A 147 7.16 7.54 4.55
N ALA A 148 6.80 7.87 3.31
CA ALA A 148 5.52 8.53 3.01
C ALA A 148 4.32 7.66 3.40
N PHE A 149 4.42 6.35 3.21
CA PHE A 149 3.38 5.40 3.66
C PHE A 149 3.28 5.37 5.18
N ALA A 150 4.40 5.26 5.90
CA ALA A 150 4.40 5.28 7.36
C ALA A 150 3.78 6.57 7.91
N GLN A 151 4.19 7.73 7.38
CA GLN A 151 3.64 9.03 7.76
C GLN A 151 2.13 9.13 7.48
N ALA A 152 1.67 8.62 6.34
CA ALA A 152 0.25 8.62 6.00
C ALA A 152 -0.57 7.71 6.92
N VAL A 153 -0.02 6.56 7.33
CA VAL A 153 -0.65 5.64 8.29
C VAL A 153 -0.75 6.26 9.68
N GLU A 154 0.31 6.93 10.15
CA GLU A 154 0.29 7.66 11.43
C GLU A 154 -0.84 8.71 11.46
N GLY A 155 -1.12 9.35 10.33
CA GLY A 155 -2.21 10.30 10.17
C GLY A 155 -3.62 9.71 10.32
N LEU A 156 -3.81 8.38 10.17
CA LEU A 156 -5.11 7.73 10.37
C LEU A 156 -5.52 7.63 11.85
N GLY A 157 -4.54 7.55 12.75
CA GLY A 157 -4.79 7.41 14.19
C GLY A 157 -5.08 8.74 14.90
N GLN A 158 -4.87 9.87 14.22
CA GLN A 158 -5.19 11.18 14.75
C GLN A 158 -6.65 11.51 14.42
N PRO A 159 -7.50 11.85 15.40
CA PRO A 159 -8.82 12.36 15.10
C PRO A 159 -8.65 13.62 14.23
N THR A 160 -9.22 13.61 13.03
CA THR A 160 -9.22 14.77 12.14
C THR A 160 -9.89 15.92 12.87
N SER A 161 -9.10 16.89 13.35
CA SER A 161 -9.58 18.13 13.93
C SER A 161 -10.11 19.04 12.81
N ALA A 162 -11.26 18.67 12.25
CA ALA A 162 -11.96 19.45 11.25
C ALA A 162 -13.41 19.69 11.71
N GLY A 163 -13.68 20.88 12.25
CA GLY A 163 -15.06 21.33 12.41
C GLY A 163 -15.43 22.30 13.55
N ALA A 164 -14.52 23.05 14.18
CA ALA A 164 -14.93 24.21 14.98
C ALA A 164 -15.20 25.41 14.05
N ARG A 165 -16.28 25.36 13.27
CA ARG A 165 -16.89 26.59 12.74
C ARG A 165 -17.70 27.20 13.87
N SER A 166 -17.15 28.25 14.47
CA SER A 166 -17.88 29.13 15.37
C SER A 166 -19.04 29.76 14.62
N ASP A 167 -20.22 29.21 14.81
CA ASP A 167 -21.47 29.90 14.53
C ASP A 167 -21.62 30.99 15.61
N ARG A 168 -21.04 32.17 15.37
CA ARG A 168 -21.29 33.34 16.18
C ARG A 168 -22.52 34.04 15.61
N ALA A 169 -23.64 33.60 16.18
CA ALA A 169 -24.94 34.24 16.24
C ALA A 169 -24.97 35.73 15.84
N ALA A 170 -25.82 36.01 14.85
CA ALA A 170 -26.48 37.28 14.73
C ALA A 170 -27.33 37.53 15.98
N VAL A 171 -26.99 38.57 16.74
CA VAL A 171 -27.94 39.33 17.54
C VAL A 171 -27.59 40.80 17.34
N ARG A 172 -28.37 41.47 16.49
CA ARG A 172 -28.84 42.85 16.65
C ARG A 172 -29.94 43.10 15.63
#